data_AF-A0A7L3RGS1-F1
#
_entry.id   AF-A0A7L3RGS1-F1
#
_cell.length_a   1.000
_cell.length_b   1.000
_cell.length_c   1.000
_cell.angle_alpha   90.00
_cell.angle_beta   90.00
_cell.angle_gamma   90.00
#
_symmetry.space_group_name_H-M   'P 1'
#
loop_
_entity.id
_entity.type
_entity.pdbx_description
1 polymer ?
#
loop_
_entity_poly.entity_id
_entity_poly.type
_entity_poly.pdbx_seq_one_letter_code
_entity_poly.pdbx_strand_id
1 'polypeptide(L)'
;MALFSSLTPVLVAIICVLIGVILKKTNAEKEKHETKSKPLSRPWVDEDLKDGTDHHLEEEEADEEWQGLDEKVAHVPFFAERYPEDEMIKRSKMFYELLNKRRSVRFLSDEPVPREVIDNVIRTAGTSPSGAHTEPWTFVVVQDPYLKHKIREIVEEEEEINYKKRMGDRWVNDLKRLRTNWIKEYLDTAPYLILIFKQVYGRLPNGKKKTHYYNEISVSIACGILLAALQNAGLYTVTSTPLNCGPQLRVLLQRPANEKLLLLLPVGYPKKDATVPALTRKPLEDIMVVM
;
A
#
# COMPACT_ATOMS: atom_id res chain seq x y z
N MET A 1 73.22 -33.07 -31.59
CA MET A 1 71.75 -32.96 -31.53
C MET A 1 71.33 -33.30 -30.10
N ALA A 2 71.50 -32.41 -29.12
CA ALA A 2 70.83 -31.12 -28.92
C ALA A 2 69.47 -31.27 -28.21
N LEU A 3 69.43 -30.70 -27.00
CA LEU A 3 68.29 -29.96 -26.44
C LEU A 3 67.02 -30.75 -26.04
N PHE A 4 67.11 -31.70 -25.11
CA PHE A 4 65.91 -32.16 -24.37
C PHE A 4 66.14 -32.39 -22.86
N SER A 5 67.08 -31.66 -22.25
CA SER A 5 67.40 -31.80 -20.81
C SER A 5 67.11 -30.54 -19.95
N SER A 6 66.63 -29.45 -20.54
CA SER A 6 66.36 -28.20 -19.80
C SER A 6 64.93 -27.67 -19.90
N LEU A 7 64.09 -28.26 -20.76
CA LEU A 7 62.71 -27.79 -20.99
C LEU A 7 61.66 -28.43 -20.08
N THR A 8 61.94 -29.56 -19.43
CA THR A 8 61.00 -30.24 -18.53
C THR A 8 60.69 -29.47 -17.24
N PRO A 9 61.64 -28.91 -16.49
CA PRO A 9 61.30 -28.14 -15.28
C PRO A 9 60.66 -26.79 -15.59
N VAL A 10 61.02 -26.14 -16.71
CA VAL A 10 60.42 -24.86 -17.12
C VAL A 10 58.97 -25.04 -17.56
N LEU A 11 58.68 -26.11 -18.33
CA LEU A 11 57.31 -26.40 -18.75
C LEU A 11 56.41 -26.77 -17.55
N VAL A 12 56.93 -27.53 -16.59
CA VAL A 12 56.22 -27.85 -15.33
C VAL A 12 55.98 -26.58 -14.51
N ALA A 13 56.95 -25.68 -14.39
CA ALA A 13 56.77 -24.41 -13.69
C ALA A 13 55.69 -23.54 -14.35
N ILE A 14 55.67 -23.46 -15.69
CA ILE A 14 54.64 -22.72 -16.43
C ILE A 14 53.25 -23.34 -16.22
N ILE A 15 53.14 -24.66 -16.25
CA ILE A 15 51.87 -25.37 -16.00
C ILE A 15 51.39 -25.13 -14.55
N CYS A 16 52.28 -25.19 -13.56
CA CYS A 16 51.94 -24.89 -12.16
C CYS A 16 51.48 -23.44 -11.97
N VAL A 17 52.11 -22.48 -12.66
CA VAL A 17 51.68 -21.06 -12.64
C VAL A 17 50.32 -20.90 -13.31
N LEU A 18 50.08 -21.53 -14.45
CA LEU A 18 48.78 -21.49 -15.14
C LEU A 18 47.67 -22.12 -14.30
N ILE A 19 47.91 -23.26 -13.66
CA ILE A 19 46.96 -23.89 -12.73
C ILE A 19 46.72 -22.97 -11.53
N GLY A 20 47.76 -22.36 -10.97
CA GLY A 20 47.64 -21.39 -9.87
C GLY A 20 46.81 -20.17 -10.24
N VAL A 21 46.95 -19.64 -11.46
CA VAL A 21 46.15 -18.51 -11.97
C VAL A 21 44.70 -18.91 -12.19
N ILE A 22 44.45 -20.10 -12.74
CA ILE A 22 43.07 -20.63 -12.95
C ILE A 22 42.38 -20.88 -11.61
N LEU A 23 43.07 -21.48 -10.64
CA LEU A 23 42.56 -21.70 -9.28
C LEU A 23 42.32 -20.39 -8.52
N LYS A 24 43.20 -19.39 -8.69
CA LYS A 24 43.01 -18.06 -8.10
C LYS A 24 41.81 -17.33 -8.72
N LYS A 25 41.60 -17.48 -10.03
CA LYS A 25 40.45 -16.87 -10.74
C LYS A 25 39.12 -17.53 -10.34
N THR A 26 39.09 -18.86 -10.19
CA THR A 26 37.91 -19.58 -9.69
C THR A 26 37.63 -19.30 -8.21
N ASN A 27 38.65 -19.15 -7.36
CA ASN A 27 38.45 -18.71 -5.98
C ASN A 27 37.99 -17.25 -5.87
N ALA A 28 38.49 -16.35 -6.71
CA ALA A 28 38.02 -14.96 -6.74
C ALA A 28 36.56 -14.84 -7.23
N GLU A 29 36.13 -15.71 -8.15
CA GLU A 29 34.73 -15.82 -8.57
C GLU A 29 33.85 -16.43 -7.47
N LYS A 30 34.35 -17.43 -6.71
CA LYS A 30 33.67 -17.97 -5.52
C LYS A 30 33.56 -16.95 -4.40
N GLU A 31 34.61 -16.20 -4.10
CA GLU A 31 34.60 -15.14 -3.07
C GLU A 31 33.66 -14.00 -3.46
N LYS A 32 33.59 -13.60 -4.74
CA LYS A 32 32.57 -12.65 -5.24
C LYS A 32 31.14 -13.20 -5.12
N HIS A 33 30.97 -14.52 -5.18
CA HIS A 33 29.67 -15.16 -5.00
C HIS A 33 29.29 -15.35 -3.52
N GLU A 34 30.26 -15.49 -2.62
CA GLU A 34 30.08 -15.64 -1.17
C GLU A 34 30.02 -14.31 -0.40
N THR A 35 30.53 -13.21 -0.95
CA THR A 35 30.40 -11.86 -0.34
C THR A 35 29.09 -11.13 -0.67
N LYS A 36 28.12 -11.79 -1.32
CA LYS A 36 26.72 -11.38 -1.21
C LYS A 36 26.18 -11.88 0.13
N SER A 37 26.46 -11.12 1.20
CA SER A 37 25.75 -11.27 2.46
C SER A 37 24.24 -11.32 2.16
N LYS A 38 23.58 -12.44 2.48
CA LYS A 38 22.11 -12.49 2.48
C LYS A 38 21.61 -11.27 3.25
N PRO A 39 20.74 -10.43 2.68
CA PRO A 39 20.13 -9.39 3.47
C PRO A 39 19.43 -10.08 4.65
N LEU A 40 19.69 -9.61 5.87
CA LEU A 40 18.88 -9.99 7.04
C LEU A 40 17.43 -9.81 6.62
N SER A 41 16.72 -10.92 6.40
CA SER A 41 15.31 -10.87 6.06
C SER A 41 14.60 -10.23 7.24
N ARG A 42 14.25 -8.95 7.12
CA ARG A 42 13.40 -8.27 8.07
C ARG A 42 12.07 -9.05 8.07
N PRO A 43 11.69 -9.76 9.15
CA PRO A 43 10.48 -10.58 9.17
C PRO A 43 9.18 -9.77 8.99
N TRP A 44 9.31 -8.44 9.08
CA TRP A 44 8.23 -7.45 9.21
C TRP A 44 7.92 -6.71 7.92
N VAL A 45 8.76 -6.87 6.90
CA VAL A 45 8.50 -6.26 5.59
C VAL A 45 7.61 -7.24 4.86
N ASP A 46 6.32 -6.89 4.85
CA ASP A 46 5.26 -7.44 4.03
C ASP A 46 5.80 -7.81 2.62
N GLU A 47 5.55 -9.02 2.13
CA GLU A 47 5.95 -9.42 0.78
C GLU A 47 5.16 -8.67 -0.30
N ASP A 48 3.96 -8.16 0.02
CA ASP A 48 3.23 -7.19 -0.81
C ASP A 48 3.89 -5.79 -0.79
N LEU A 49 4.66 -5.45 0.26
CA LEU A 49 5.51 -4.24 0.34
C LEU A 49 6.95 -4.48 -0.15
N LYS A 50 7.42 -5.73 -0.21
CA LYS A 50 8.59 -6.14 -1.01
C LYS A 50 8.13 -6.27 -2.45
N ASP A 51 7.59 -5.18 -2.98
CA ASP A 51 7.47 -5.15 -4.41
C ASP A 51 8.91 -5.12 -5.00
N GLY A 52 9.13 -5.88 -6.06
CA GLY A 52 10.24 -5.59 -6.98
C GLY A 52 9.93 -4.33 -7.80
N THR A 53 9.20 -3.37 -7.22
CA THR A 53 8.80 -2.10 -7.84
C THR A 53 9.19 -0.86 -7.01
N ASP A 54 9.97 -1.03 -5.93
CA ASP A 54 11.28 -0.38 -5.74
C ASP A 54 12.18 -0.79 -6.92
N HIS A 55 11.71 -0.50 -8.13
CA HIS A 55 12.61 -0.02 -9.14
C HIS A 55 13.23 1.21 -8.47
N HIS A 56 14.44 1.03 -7.93
CA HIS A 56 15.50 1.90 -8.41
C HIS A 56 15.18 2.15 -9.88
N LEU A 57 15.00 3.42 -10.24
CA LEU A 57 14.92 3.85 -11.63
C LEU A 57 16.23 3.45 -12.33
N GLU A 58 16.55 2.16 -12.37
CA GLU A 58 17.43 1.52 -13.30
C GLU A 58 16.63 1.56 -14.59
N GLU A 59 16.72 2.72 -15.23
CA GLU A 59 16.90 2.88 -16.67
C GLU A 59 16.46 1.65 -17.47
N GLU A 60 15.15 1.38 -17.52
CA GLU A 60 14.58 0.83 -18.75
C GLU A 60 14.61 1.98 -19.76
N GLU A 61 15.80 2.19 -20.35
CA GLU A 61 15.97 2.87 -21.64
C GLU A 61 15.18 2.06 -22.69
N ALA A 62 13.87 2.27 -22.72
CA ALA A 62 12.98 1.75 -23.73
C ALA A 62 12.01 2.86 -24.12
N ASP A 63 12.51 3.74 -25.01
CA ASP A 63 11.75 4.71 -25.78
C ASP A 63 10.75 5.54 -24.97
N GLU A 64 11.25 6.57 -24.26
CA GLU A 64 10.44 7.63 -23.62
C GLU A 64 9.72 8.49 -24.67
N GLU A 65 8.82 7.88 -25.45
CA GLU A 65 7.91 8.63 -26.28
C GLU A 65 6.88 9.30 -25.35
N TRP A 66 6.98 10.62 -25.28
CA TRP A 66 6.14 11.53 -24.51
C TRP A 66 4.67 11.06 -24.42
N GLN A 67 4.15 10.93 -23.19
CA GLN A 67 2.92 10.18 -22.86
C GLN A 67 1.60 10.87 -23.25
N GLY A 68 1.60 11.85 -24.16
CA GLY A 68 0.35 12.43 -24.65
C GLY A 68 -0.45 13.21 -23.61
N LEU A 69 0.18 13.71 -22.54
CA LEU A 69 -0.49 14.61 -21.60
C LEU A 69 -0.81 15.92 -22.34
N ASP A 70 -2.00 16.49 -22.18
CA ASP A 70 -2.39 17.63 -23.01
C ASP A 70 -1.45 18.84 -22.73
N GLU A 71 -0.50 19.15 -23.63
CA GLU A 71 0.45 20.27 -23.43
C GLU A 71 -0.25 21.62 -23.39
N LYS A 72 -1.51 21.67 -23.84
CA LYS A 72 -2.28 22.88 -24.09
C LYS A 72 -3.48 22.99 -23.16
N VAL A 73 -3.37 22.50 -21.93
CA VAL A 73 -4.40 22.77 -20.90
C VAL A 73 -4.43 24.27 -20.62
N ALA A 74 -5.60 24.89 -20.80
CA ALA A 74 -5.79 26.29 -20.47
C ALA A 74 -5.72 26.51 -18.94
N HIS A 75 -4.95 27.50 -18.51
CA HIS A 75 -4.93 27.93 -17.12
C HIS A 75 -6.06 28.96 -16.90
N VAL A 76 -6.86 28.74 -15.85
CA VAL A 76 -7.99 29.60 -15.49
C VAL A 76 -7.72 30.30 -14.15
N PRO A 77 -8.29 31.50 -13.90
CA PRO A 77 -8.17 32.15 -12.59
C PRO A 77 -8.75 31.27 -11.48
N PHE A 78 -8.01 31.15 -10.37
CA PHE A 78 -8.46 30.45 -9.18
C PHE A 78 -9.28 31.38 -8.28
N PHE A 79 -10.50 30.95 -7.94
CA PHE A 79 -11.36 31.66 -7.00
C PHE A 79 -11.58 30.78 -5.77
N ALA A 80 -11.33 31.34 -4.59
CA ALA A 80 -11.53 30.67 -3.31
C ALA A 80 -12.32 31.57 -2.37
N GLU A 81 -13.11 30.93 -1.51
CA GLU A 81 -13.74 31.60 -0.39
C GLU A 81 -12.69 31.96 0.66
N ARG A 82 -12.71 33.22 1.13
CA ARG A 82 -11.85 33.70 2.21
C ARG A 82 -12.71 34.04 3.42
N TYR A 83 -12.40 33.43 4.56
CA TYR A 83 -13.07 33.71 5.83
C TYR A 83 -12.30 34.76 6.64
N PRO A 84 -12.99 35.55 7.48
CA PRO A 84 -12.38 36.31 8.57
C PRO A 84 -11.61 35.40 9.55
N GLU A 85 -10.58 35.93 10.21
CA GLU A 85 -9.66 35.14 11.05
C GLU A 85 -10.36 34.45 12.23
N ASP A 86 -11.33 35.10 12.87
CA ASP A 86 -12.12 34.53 13.96
C ASP A 86 -12.94 33.31 13.50
N GLU A 87 -13.54 33.40 12.31
CA GLU A 87 -14.24 32.28 11.70
C GLU A 87 -13.26 31.16 11.28
N MET A 88 -12.05 31.49 10.79
CA MET A 88 -11.02 30.49 10.50
C MET A 88 -10.62 29.68 11.76
N ILE A 89 -10.41 30.38 12.88
CA ILE A 89 -10.08 29.75 14.17
C ILE A 89 -11.22 28.85 14.64
N LYS A 90 -12.47 29.32 14.53
CA LYS A 90 -13.65 28.55 14.92
C LYS A 90 -13.83 27.30 14.07
N ARG A 91 -13.77 27.42 12.74
CA ARG A 91 -13.96 26.30 11.81
C ARG A 91 -12.88 25.24 11.97
N SER A 92 -11.62 25.66 12.08
CA SER A 92 -10.49 24.73 12.27
C SER A 92 -10.61 23.96 13.59
N LYS A 93 -11.00 24.63 14.68
CA LYS A 93 -11.28 23.96 15.97
C LYS A 93 -12.43 22.95 15.87
N MET A 94 -13.56 23.33 15.27
CA MET A 94 -14.71 22.43 15.10
C MET A 94 -14.35 21.21 14.26
N PHE A 95 -13.59 21.40 13.19
CA PHE A 95 -13.17 20.30 12.33
C PHE A 95 -12.19 19.36 13.04
N TYR A 96 -11.23 19.91 13.81
CA TYR A 96 -10.37 19.12 14.69
C TYR A 96 -11.20 18.29 15.68
N GLU A 97 -12.15 18.90 16.38
CA GLU A 97 -13.00 18.20 17.36
C GLU A 97 -13.85 17.09 16.70
N LEU A 98 -14.34 17.31 15.49
CA LEU A 98 -15.06 16.30 14.70
C LEU A 98 -14.16 15.11 14.36
N LEU A 99 -12.98 15.35 13.77
CA LEU A 99 -12.06 14.27 13.41
C LEU A 99 -11.43 13.60 14.62
N ASN A 100 -11.30 14.31 15.74
CA ASN A 100 -10.80 13.74 16.98
C ASN A 100 -11.76 12.68 17.55
N LYS A 101 -13.07 12.80 17.30
CA LYS A 101 -14.06 11.76 17.67
C LYS A 101 -13.94 10.48 16.86
N ARG A 102 -13.30 10.52 15.67
CA ARG A 102 -13.10 9.33 14.84
C ARG A 102 -12.26 8.29 15.56
N ARG A 103 -12.81 7.08 15.68
CA ARG A 103 -12.13 5.86 16.13
C ARG A 103 -12.26 4.79 15.05
N SER A 104 -11.32 3.85 15.01
CA SER A 104 -11.44 2.67 14.14
C SER A 104 -12.36 1.66 14.83
N VAL A 105 -13.54 1.43 14.27
CA VAL A 105 -14.60 0.58 14.82
C VAL A 105 -14.58 -0.78 14.13
N ARG A 106 -14.52 -1.86 14.91
CA ARG A 106 -14.47 -3.25 14.41
C ARG A 106 -15.78 -4.02 14.60
N PHE A 107 -16.76 -3.41 15.27
CA PHE A 107 -18.08 -3.99 15.53
C PHE A 107 -19.13 -3.13 14.82
N LEU A 108 -19.49 -3.53 13.61
CA LEU A 108 -20.41 -2.79 12.75
C LEU A 108 -21.77 -3.49 12.70
N SER A 109 -22.83 -2.69 12.72
CA SER A 109 -24.20 -3.12 12.51
C SER A 109 -24.47 -3.40 11.03
N ASP A 110 -25.45 -4.26 10.79
CA ASP A 110 -26.08 -4.57 9.51
C ASP A 110 -27.18 -3.58 9.10
N GLU A 111 -27.41 -2.54 9.91
CA GLU A 111 -28.35 -1.47 9.59
C GLU A 111 -28.01 -0.82 8.23
N PRO A 112 -28.99 -0.72 7.29
CA PRO A 112 -28.74 -0.17 5.97
C PRO A 112 -28.24 1.28 6.01
N VAL A 113 -27.26 1.59 5.16
CA VAL A 113 -26.78 2.95 4.93
C VAL A 113 -27.30 3.44 3.59
N PRO A 114 -27.82 4.68 3.47
CA PRO A 114 -28.26 5.21 2.18
C PRO A 114 -27.13 5.20 1.15
N ARG A 115 -27.39 4.63 -0.04
CA ARG A 115 -26.39 4.50 -1.11
C ARG A 115 -25.79 5.84 -1.53
N GLU A 116 -26.61 6.88 -1.57
CA GLU A 116 -26.18 8.24 -1.91
C GLU A 116 -25.09 8.77 -0.97
N VAL A 117 -25.13 8.39 0.32
CA VAL A 117 -24.08 8.77 1.27
C VAL A 117 -22.76 8.11 0.88
N ILE A 118 -22.76 6.84 0.48
CA ILE A 118 -21.57 6.12 0.01
C ILE A 118 -21.01 6.77 -1.27
N ASP A 119 -21.88 7.11 -2.22
CA ASP A 119 -21.47 7.77 -3.45
C ASP A 119 -20.85 9.16 -3.15
N ASN A 120 -21.43 9.93 -2.21
CA ASN A 120 -20.94 11.26 -1.83
C ASN A 120 -19.57 11.21 -1.13
N VAL A 121 -19.34 10.26 -0.21
CA VAL A 121 -18.02 10.14 0.45
C VAL A 121 -16.94 9.69 -0.53
N ILE A 122 -17.27 8.86 -1.53
CA ILE A 122 -16.35 8.46 -2.60
C ILE A 122 -16.07 9.62 -3.56
N ARG A 123 -17.09 10.40 -3.96
CA ARG A 123 -16.89 11.63 -4.74
C ARG A 123 -15.97 12.60 -4.02
N THR A 124 -16.13 12.73 -2.70
CA THR A 124 -15.28 13.56 -1.85
C THR A 124 -13.84 13.03 -1.84
N ALA A 125 -13.64 11.72 -1.73
CA ALA A 125 -12.31 11.12 -1.85
C ALA A 125 -11.66 11.37 -3.23
N GLY A 126 -12.47 11.35 -4.30
CA GLY A 126 -12.04 11.65 -5.67
C GLY A 126 -11.57 13.09 -5.88
N THR A 127 -11.82 14.02 -4.96
CA THR A 127 -11.26 15.39 -5.02
C THR A 127 -9.82 15.47 -4.53
N SER A 128 -9.20 14.34 -4.17
CA SER A 128 -7.81 14.28 -3.71
C SER A 128 -6.85 14.81 -4.78
N PRO A 129 -5.73 15.46 -4.39
CA PRO A 129 -4.62 15.67 -5.31
C PRO A 129 -4.01 14.33 -5.74
N SER A 130 -3.39 14.32 -6.91
CA SER A 130 -2.60 13.19 -7.42
C SER A 130 -1.43 13.67 -8.27
N GLY A 131 -0.34 12.91 -8.26
CA GLY A 131 0.84 13.21 -9.07
C GLY A 131 0.48 13.33 -10.55
N ALA A 132 0.80 14.47 -11.17
CA ALA A 132 0.46 14.80 -12.55
C ALA A 132 -1.03 14.62 -12.91
N HIS A 133 -1.94 14.84 -11.94
CA HIS A 133 -3.40 14.68 -12.14
C HIS A 133 -3.77 13.32 -12.75
N THR A 134 -3.18 12.25 -12.21
CA THR A 134 -3.37 10.88 -12.72
C THR A 134 -4.59 10.18 -12.15
N GLU A 135 -5.12 10.66 -11.02
CA GLU A 135 -6.28 10.11 -10.31
C GLU A 135 -6.23 8.56 -10.18
N PRO A 136 -5.14 7.99 -9.65
CA PRO A 136 -4.79 6.58 -9.84
C PRO A 136 -5.52 5.65 -8.86
N TRP A 137 -6.82 5.86 -8.65
CA TRP A 137 -7.62 5.15 -7.66
C TRP A 137 -8.85 4.48 -8.28
N THR A 138 -9.19 3.30 -7.76
CA THR A 138 -10.46 2.64 -8.01
C THR A 138 -11.08 2.27 -6.65
N PHE A 139 -12.28 2.78 -6.38
CA PHE A 139 -13.07 2.45 -5.19
C PHE A 139 -14.08 1.37 -5.54
N VAL A 140 -13.80 0.11 -5.17
CA VAL A 140 -14.70 -1.02 -5.41
C VAL A 140 -15.67 -1.13 -4.23
N VAL A 141 -16.94 -0.84 -4.48
CA VAL A 141 -18.02 -0.93 -3.47
C VAL A 141 -18.71 -2.28 -3.58
N VAL A 142 -18.67 -3.05 -2.50
CA VAL A 142 -19.31 -4.37 -2.40
C VAL A 142 -20.43 -4.32 -1.36
N GLN A 143 -21.66 -4.58 -1.81
CA GLN A 143 -22.85 -4.72 -0.95
C GLN A 143 -23.49 -6.11 -1.05
N ASP A 144 -23.11 -6.90 -2.06
CA ASP A 144 -23.62 -8.26 -2.26
C ASP A 144 -23.17 -9.18 -1.11
N PRO A 145 -24.10 -9.78 -0.34
CA PRO A 145 -23.75 -10.65 0.79
C PRO A 145 -22.87 -11.83 0.40
N TYR A 146 -23.08 -12.41 -0.78
CA TYR A 146 -22.27 -13.54 -1.25
C TYR A 146 -20.82 -13.10 -1.49
N LEU A 147 -20.61 -12.01 -2.21
CA LEU A 147 -19.27 -11.48 -2.48
C LEU A 147 -18.56 -11.00 -1.21
N LYS A 148 -19.28 -10.38 -0.27
CA LYS A 148 -18.75 -10.04 1.07
C LYS A 148 -18.25 -11.26 1.83
N HIS A 149 -19.02 -12.35 1.81
CA HIS A 149 -18.63 -13.59 2.46
C HIS A 149 -17.39 -14.23 1.81
N LYS A 150 -17.30 -14.21 0.48
CA LYS A 150 -16.08 -14.67 -0.23
C LYS A 150 -14.85 -13.83 0.09
N ILE A 151 -15.01 -12.51 0.24
CA ILE A 151 -13.93 -11.64 0.71
C ILE A 151 -13.51 -12.03 2.13
N ARG A 152 -14.48 -12.28 3.02
CA ARG A 152 -14.21 -12.71 4.39
C ARG A 152 -13.41 -14.01 4.45
N GLU A 153 -13.83 -15.05 3.72
CA GLU A 153 -13.12 -16.33 3.67
C GLU A 153 -11.63 -16.14 3.32
N ILE A 154 -11.35 -15.40 2.24
CA ILE A 154 -9.97 -15.11 1.80
C ILE A 154 -9.19 -14.35 2.89
N VAL A 155 -9.80 -13.34 3.51
CA VAL A 155 -9.13 -12.52 4.52
C VAL A 155 -8.84 -13.31 5.80
N GLU A 156 -9.80 -14.11 6.28
CA GLU A 156 -9.61 -14.90 7.51
C GLU A 156 -8.57 -16.01 7.32
N GLU A 157 -8.54 -16.67 6.16
CA GLU A 157 -7.53 -17.70 5.84
C GLU A 157 -6.11 -17.13 5.84
N GLU A 158 -5.89 -16.01 5.13
CA GLU A 158 -4.56 -15.38 5.08
C GLU A 158 -4.17 -14.77 6.43
N GLU A 159 -5.12 -14.16 7.16
CA GLU A 159 -4.86 -13.61 8.49
C GLU A 159 -4.51 -14.70 9.50
N GLU A 160 -5.12 -15.88 9.43
CA GLU A 160 -4.75 -17.00 10.29
C GLU A 160 -3.28 -17.41 10.06
N ILE A 161 -2.84 -17.46 8.80
CA ILE A 161 -1.45 -17.72 8.43
C ILE A 161 -0.55 -16.57 8.92
N ASN A 162 -1.01 -15.32 8.77
CA ASN A 162 -0.26 -14.14 9.18
C ASN A 162 0.02 -14.15 10.69
N TYR A 163 -1.01 -14.37 11.51
CA TYR A 163 -0.89 -14.43 12.97
C TYR A 163 -0.03 -15.61 13.43
N LYS A 164 -0.14 -16.77 12.78
CA LYS A 164 0.58 -17.99 13.20
C LYS A 164 2.03 -18.03 12.73
N LYS A 165 2.36 -17.41 11.59
CA LYS A 165 3.65 -17.63 10.91
C LYS A 165 4.33 -16.37 10.39
N ARG A 166 3.62 -15.49 9.67
CA ARG A 166 4.28 -14.42 8.88
C ARG A 166 4.58 -13.16 9.68
N MET A 167 3.69 -12.77 10.59
CA MET A 167 3.84 -11.53 11.35
C MET A 167 4.96 -11.61 12.40
N GLY A 168 5.24 -12.80 12.94
CA GLY A 168 6.21 -12.99 14.01
C GLY A 168 5.76 -12.45 15.38
N ASP A 169 6.47 -12.84 16.44
CA ASP A 169 6.01 -12.63 17.83
C ASP A 169 5.85 -11.16 18.22
N ARG A 170 6.73 -10.28 17.75
CA ARG A 170 6.69 -8.85 18.09
C ARG A 170 5.40 -8.15 17.58
N TRP A 171 4.84 -8.52 16.43
CA TRP A 171 3.67 -7.90 15.81
C TRP A 171 2.48 -8.34 16.58
N VAL A 172 2.41 -9.65 16.78
CA VAL A 172 1.33 -10.29 17.50
C VAL A 172 1.25 -9.66 18.89
N ASN A 173 2.39 -9.43 19.55
CA ASN A 173 2.46 -8.70 20.81
C ASN A 173 2.00 -7.24 20.70
N ASP A 174 2.45 -6.48 19.69
CA ASP A 174 2.02 -5.09 19.46
C ASP A 174 0.51 -4.97 19.19
N LEU A 175 -0.11 -6.02 18.63
CA LEU A 175 -1.54 -6.11 18.34
C LEU A 175 -2.39 -6.55 19.54
N LYS A 176 -1.81 -7.16 20.58
CA LYS A 176 -2.57 -7.64 21.77
C LYS A 176 -3.44 -6.54 22.39
N ARG A 177 -2.92 -5.31 22.47
CA ARG A 177 -3.67 -4.15 23.00
C ARG A 177 -4.93 -3.80 22.19
N LEU A 178 -4.98 -4.21 20.92
CA LEU A 178 -6.12 -4.00 20.02
C LEU A 178 -7.13 -5.14 20.09
N ARG A 179 -6.77 -6.27 20.72
CA ARG A 179 -7.58 -7.50 20.81
C ARG A 179 -8.07 -7.99 19.43
N THR A 180 -7.24 -7.81 18.41
CA THR A 180 -7.51 -8.32 17.06
C THR A 180 -7.07 -9.78 16.94
N ASN A 181 -7.81 -10.54 16.14
CA ASN A 181 -7.46 -11.90 15.73
C ASN A 181 -7.74 -12.04 14.22
N TRP A 182 -7.70 -13.26 13.71
CA TRP A 182 -7.99 -13.55 12.29
C TRP A 182 -9.48 -13.54 11.95
N ILE A 183 -10.39 -13.58 12.91
CA ILE A 183 -11.85 -13.58 12.68
C ILE A 183 -12.33 -12.14 12.40
N LYS A 184 -12.95 -11.93 11.24
CA LYS A 184 -13.36 -10.61 10.73
C LYS A 184 -14.87 -10.58 10.42
N GLU A 185 -15.69 -10.84 11.44
CA GLU A 185 -17.18 -10.83 11.33
C GLU A 185 -17.73 -9.58 10.64
N TYR A 186 -17.10 -8.41 10.87
CA TYR A 186 -17.48 -7.15 10.26
C TYR A 186 -17.45 -7.13 8.72
N LEU A 187 -16.77 -8.08 8.08
CA LEU A 187 -16.78 -8.23 6.62
C LEU A 187 -18.12 -8.75 6.10
N ASP A 188 -18.85 -9.54 6.90
CA ASP A 188 -20.21 -9.96 6.58
C ASP A 188 -21.24 -8.94 7.08
N THR A 189 -21.09 -8.43 8.30
CA THR A 189 -22.14 -7.60 8.93
C THR A 189 -22.21 -6.19 8.36
N ALA A 190 -21.10 -5.55 8.01
CA ALA A 190 -21.13 -4.19 7.50
C ALA A 190 -21.93 -4.11 6.19
N PRO A 191 -22.84 -3.14 6.01
CA PRO A 191 -23.67 -3.03 4.80
C PRO A 191 -22.83 -2.81 3.53
N TYR A 192 -21.67 -2.16 3.65
CA TYR A 192 -20.75 -1.92 2.54
C TYR A 192 -19.32 -2.32 2.89
N LEU A 193 -18.62 -2.91 1.94
CA LEU A 193 -17.15 -2.93 1.91
C LEU A 193 -16.67 -2.00 0.80
N ILE A 194 -15.72 -1.13 1.10
CA ILE A 194 -15.01 -0.31 0.13
C ILE A 194 -13.58 -0.81 0.04
N LEU A 195 -13.24 -1.45 -1.07
CA LEU A 195 -11.87 -1.87 -1.37
C LEU A 195 -11.24 -0.81 -2.27
N ILE A 196 -10.19 -0.17 -1.77
CA ILE A 196 -9.48 0.89 -2.48
C ILE A 196 -8.26 0.27 -3.16
N PHE A 197 -8.27 0.29 -4.49
CA PHE A 197 -7.15 -0.15 -5.32
C PHE A 197 -6.35 1.06 -5.81
N LYS A 198 -5.02 0.97 -5.72
CA LYS A 198 -4.11 1.86 -6.44
C LYS A 198 -3.88 1.33 -7.85
N GLN A 199 -3.99 2.19 -8.84
CA GLN A 199 -3.61 1.89 -10.22
C GLN A 199 -2.11 2.15 -10.36
N VAL A 200 -1.30 1.10 -10.47
CA VAL A 200 0.17 1.21 -10.57
C VAL A 200 0.62 1.88 -11.88
N TYR A 201 -0.20 1.75 -12.92
CA TYR A 201 -0.09 2.48 -14.19
C TYR A 201 -1.49 2.60 -14.80
N GLY A 202 -1.68 3.60 -15.66
CA GLY A 202 -2.88 3.80 -16.46
C GLY A 202 -2.71 3.32 -17.89
N ARG A 203 -3.73 3.53 -18.72
CA ARG A 203 -3.67 3.31 -20.16
C ARG A 203 -4.16 4.54 -20.91
N LEU A 204 -3.41 4.96 -21.91
CA LEU A 204 -3.81 6.00 -22.85
C LEU A 204 -4.83 5.45 -23.85
N PRO A 205 -5.59 6.31 -24.55
CA PRO A 205 -6.55 5.87 -25.59
C PRO A 205 -5.93 5.01 -26.70
N ASN A 206 -4.64 5.20 -26.99
CA ASN A 206 -3.87 4.41 -27.96
C ASN A 206 -3.36 3.06 -27.39
N GLY A 207 -3.73 2.70 -26.15
CA GLY A 207 -3.34 1.46 -25.49
C GLY A 207 -1.99 1.46 -24.78
N LYS A 208 -1.15 2.50 -24.99
CA LYS A 208 0.15 2.64 -24.31
C LYS A 208 -0.02 2.84 -22.80
N LYS A 209 0.97 2.42 -22.02
CA LYS A 209 0.99 2.62 -20.56
C LYS A 209 1.14 4.12 -20.25
N LYS A 210 0.33 4.61 -19.32
CA LYS A 210 0.45 5.95 -18.70
C LYS A 210 1.09 5.78 -17.33
N THR A 211 2.13 6.55 -17.03
CA THR A 211 2.77 6.48 -15.72
C THR A 211 1.92 7.18 -14.67
N HIS A 212 1.76 6.52 -13.52
CA HIS A 212 1.09 7.11 -12.34
C HIS A 212 2.12 7.42 -11.25
N TYR A 213 2.64 8.64 -11.29
CA TYR A 213 3.63 9.13 -10.34
C TYR A 213 3.07 9.18 -8.92
N TYR A 214 3.82 8.66 -7.96
CA TYR A 214 3.45 8.65 -6.54
C TYR A 214 2.03 8.09 -6.29
N ASN A 215 1.65 7.03 -7.02
CA ASN A 215 0.29 6.49 -6.98
C ASN A 215 -0.15 6.06 -5.57
N GLU A 216 0.73 5.39 -4.80
CA GLU A 216 0.42 4.94 -3.45
C GLU A 216 0.16 6.12 -2.50
N ILE A 217 1.00 7.16 -2.56
CA ILE A 217 0.82 8.38 -1.76
C ILE A 217 -0.48 9.08 -2.15
N SER A 218 -0.72 9.22 -3.46
CA SER A 218 -1.93 9.86 -3.99
C SER A 218 -3.20 9.15 -3.51
N VAL A 219 -3.23 7.82 -3.60
CA VAL A 219 -4.38 7.01 -3.15
C VAL A 219 -4.50 7.04 -1.61
N SER A 220 -3.39 7.08 -0.87
CA SER A 220 -3.41 7.19 0.59
C SER A 220 -3.99 8.54 1.06
N ILE A 221 -3.71 9.65 0.36
CA ILE A 221 -4.32 10.95 0.63
C ILE A 221 -5.84 10.88 0.37
N ALA A 222 -6.26 10.28 -0.75
CA ALA A 222 -7.66 10.06 -1.05
C ALA A 222 -8.37 9.23 0.04
N CYS A 223 -7.68 8.23 0.60
CA CYS A 223 -8.19 7.46 1.73
C CYS A 223 -8.32 8.30 3.01
N GLY A 224 -7.41 9.23 3.27
CA GLY A 224 -7.52 10.19 4.36
C GLY A 224 -8.77 11.07 4.23
N ILE A 225 -9.03 11.58 3.02
CA ILE A 225 -10.23 12.36 2.70
C ILE A 225 -11.50 11.50 2.85
N LEU A 226 -11.48 10.25 2.37
CA LEU A 226 -12.59 9.30 2.53
C LEU A 226 -12.92 9.07 4.02
N LEU A 227 -11.92 8.87 4.87
CA LEU A 227 -12.10 8.67 6.31
C LEU A 227 -12.70 9.93 6.98
N ALA A 228 -12.30 11.13 6.55
CA ALA A 228 -12.89 12.37 7.04
C ALA A 228 -14.36 12.52 6.59
N ALA A 229 -14.66 12.18 5.34
CA ALA A 229 -16.02 12.23 4.78
C ALA A 229 -16.96 11.24 5.48
N LEU A 230 -16.50 10.02 5.76
CA LEU A 230 -17.24 9.02 6.55
C LEU A 230 -17.57 9.54 7.95
N GLN A 231 -16.57 10.08 8.66
CA GLN A 231 -16.77 10.66 10.00
C GLN A 231 -17.78 11.83 9.97
N ASN A 232 -17.71 12.68 8.94
CA ASN A 232 -18.64 13.78 8.75
C ASN A 232 -20.08 13.29 8.52
N ALA A 233 -20.25 12.20 7.75
CA ALA A 233 -21.55 11.61 7.47
C ALA A 233 -22.12 10.76 8.63
N GLY A 234 -21.40 10.62 9.74
CA GLY A 234 -21.82 9.78 10.87
C GLY A 234 -21.64 8.28 10.64
N LEU A 235 -20.76 7.89 9.71
CA LEU A 235 -20.42 6.51 9.42
C LEU A 235 -19.04 6.14 9.96
N TYR A 236 -18.87 4.85 10.26
CA TYR A 236 -17.68 4.34 10.94
C TYR A 236 -17.07 3.18 10.16
N THR A 237 -15.77 3.02 10.34
CA THR A 237 -14.97 1.99 9.66
C THR A 237 -13.73 1.65 10.47
N VAL A 238 -13.01 0.62 10.05
CA VAL A 238 -11.64 0.33 10.43
C VAL A 238 -10.79 0.24 9.18
N THR A 239 -9.71 1.01 9.13
CA THR A 239 -8.69 0.85 8.09
C THR A 239 -8.01 -0.50 8.26
N SER A 240 -8.19 -1.38 7.28
CA SER A 240 -7.56 -2.70 7.26
C SER A 240 -6.70 -2.88 6.01
N THR A 241 -5.56 -3.52 6.20
CA THR A 241 -4.57 -3.91 5.17
C THR A 241 -4.48 -5.43 5.21
N PRO A 242 -5.38 -6.15 4.51
CA PRO A 242 -5.39 -7.62 4.55
C PRO A 242 -4.17 -8.16 3.81
N LEU A 243 -3.10 -8.32 4.59
CA LEU A 243 -1.76 -8.74 4.19
C LEU A 243 -1.81 -10.07 3.40
N ASN A 244 -1.22 -10.09 2.21
CA ASN A 244 -1.20 -11.19 1.23
C ASN A 244 -2.55 -11.52 0.55
N CYS A 245 -3.63 -10.79 0.85
CA CYS A 245 -4.93 -11.02 0.20
C CYS A 245 -5.07 -10.32 -1.15
N GLY A 246 -4.19 -9.35 -1.46
CA GLY A 246 -4.30 -8.47 -2.62
C GLY A 246 -4.53 -9.21 -3.95
N PRO A 247 -3.69 -10.20 -4.32
CA PRO A 247 -3.86 -10.93 -5.58
C PRO A 247 -5.18 -11.70 -5.69
N GLN A 248 -5.60 -12.39 -4.62
CA GLN A 248 -6.84 -13.17 -4.61
C GLN A 248 -8.07 -12.26 -4.68
N LEU A 249 -8.10 -11.19 -3.88
CA LEU A 249 -9.19 -10.22 -3.88
C LEU A 249 -9.30 -9.48 -5.22
N ARG A 250 -8.17 -9.16 -5.87
CA ARG A 250 -8.14 -8.57 -7.21
C ARG A 250 -8.82 -9.49 -8.25
N VAL A 251 -8.52 -10.78 -8.22
CA VAL A 251 -9.12 -11.77 -9.13
C VAL A 251 -10.60 -11.96 -8.84
N LEU A 252 -10.98 -12.14 -7.57
CA LEU A 252 -12.37 -12.28 -7.14
C LEU A 252 -13.23 -11.10 -7.61
N LEU A 253 -12.71 -9.88 -7.50
CA LEU A 253 -13.38 -8.64 -7.88
C LEU A 253 -13.19 -8.25 -9.36
N GLN A 254 -12.61 -9.15 -10.16
CA GLN A 254 -12.38 -8.96 -11.59
C GLN A 254 -11.64 -7.64 -11.91
N ARG A 255 -10.69 -7.27 -11.04
CA ARG A 255 -9.88 -6.06 -11.22
C ARG A 255 -8.67 -6.32 -12.12
N PRO A 256 -8.32 -5.36 -12.99
CA PRO A 256 -7.25 -5.55 -13.95
C PRO A 256 -5.88 -5.67 -13.26
N ALA A 257 -4.89 -6.24 -13.95
CA ALA A 257 -3.57 -6.50 -13.38
C ALA A 257 -2.79 -5.23 -12.98
N ASN A 258 -3.18 -4.06 -13.48
CA ASN A 258 -2.60 -2.76 -13.10
C ASN A 258 -3.16 -2.20 -11.80
N GLU A 259 -4.11 -2.89 -11.15
CA GLU A 259 -4.67 -2.47 -9.87
C GLU A 259 -4.14 -3.36 -8.74
N LYS A 260 -3.64 -2.74 -7.68
CA LYS A 260 -3.23 -3.41 -6.44
C LYS A 260 -4.10 -2.92 -5.28
N LEU A 261 -4.61 -3.83 -4.46
CA LEU A 261 -5.37 -3.48 -3.27
C LEU A 261 -4.46 -2.68 -2.33
N LEU A 262 -4.93 -1.52 -1.87
CA LEU A 262 -4.24 -0.72 -0.86
C LEU A 262 -4.93 -0.88 0.50
N LEU A 263 -6.24 -0.63 0.56
CA LEU A 263 -7.03 -0.69 1.80
C LEU A 263 -8.36 -1.39 1.59
N LEU A 264 -8.86 -2.03 2.65
CA LEU A 264 -10.23 -2.52 2.76
C LEU A 264 -10.91 -1.82 3.93
N LEU A 265 -12.03 -1.15 3.66
CA LEU A 265 -12.85 -0.43 4.63
C LEU A 265 -14.25 -1.06 4.74
N PRO A 266 -14.60 -1.77 5.81
CA PRO A 266 -15.98 -2.10 6.12
C PRO A 266 -16.68 -0.84 6.65
N VAL A 267 -17.83 -0.48 6.10
CA VAL A 267 -18.50 0.80 6.38
C VAL A 267 -19.93 0.55 6.86
N GLY A 268 -20.28 1.18 7.99
CA GLY A 268 -21.62 1.11 8.56
C GLY A 268 -21.74 1.89 9.87
N TYR A 269 -22.89 1.72 10.53
CA TYR A 269 -23.08 2.18 11.91
C TYR A 269 -22.38 1.25 12.91
N PRO A 270 -21.95 1.75 14.09
CA PRO A 270 -21.43 0.89 15.13
C PRO A 270 -22.55 0.03 15.73
N LYS A 271 -22.25 -1.20 16.14
CA LYS A 271 -23.18 -1.96 17.01
C LYS A 271 -23.41 -1.18 18.32
N LYS A 272 -24.57 -1.37 18.97
CA LYS A 272 -24.92 -0.67 20.23
C LYS A 272 -23.91 -0.92 21.36
N ASP A 273 -23.28 -2.09 21.37
CA ASP A 273 -22.27 -2.55 22.31
C ASP A 273 -20.84 -2.46 21.75
N ALA A 274 -20.63 -1.77 20.63
CA ALA A 274 -19.32 -1.63 20.02
C ALA A 274 -18.32 -1.00 21.00
N THR A 275 -17.19 -1.67 21.19
CA THR A 275 -16.09 -1.15 22.01
C THR A 275 -14.89 -0.73 21.15
N VAL A 276 -14.09 0.17 21.71
CA VAL A 276 -12.81 0.60 21.13
C VAL A 276 -11.75 0.56 22.22
N PRO A 277 -10.48 0.26 21.90
CA PRO A 277 -9.42 0.31 22.91
C PRO A 277 -9.28 1.75 23.45
N ALA A 278 -9.01 1.92 24.73
CA ALA A 278 -8.82 3.22 25.37
C ALA A 278 -7.44 3.83 25.07
N LEU A 279 -7.15 4.05 23.78
CA LEU A 279 -5.90 4.64 23.30
C LEU A 279 -6.00 6.17 23.31
N THR A 280 -4.91 6.82 23.70
CA THR A 280 -4.73 8.27 23.59
C THR A 280 -3.94 8.61 22.32
N ARG A 281 -4.25 9.77 21.71
CA ARG A 281 -3.41 10.36 20.68
C ARG A 281 -2.26 11.13 21.33
N LYS A 282 -1.16 11.28 20.61
CA LYS A 282 -0.07 12.18 21.01
C LYS A 282 -0.58 13.62 21.13
N PRO A 283 -0.03 14.41 22.07
CA PRO A 283 -0.33 15.84 22.15
C PRO A 283 0.34 16.60 20.98
N LEU A 284 0.01 17.89 20.81
CA LEU A 284 0.42 18.67 19.64
C LEU A 284 1.94 18.87 19.58
N GLU A 285 2.55 19.12 20.73
CA GLU A 285 4.00 19.31 20.91
C GLU A 285 4.84 18.10 20.48
N ASP A 286 4.25 16.89 20.46
CA ASP A 286 4.92 15.66 20.04
C ASP A 286 4.85 15.43 18.51
N ILE A 287 4.02 16.21 17.79
CA ILE A 287 3.75 16.02 16.36
C ILE A 287 3.96 17.28 15.51
N MET A 288 4.25 18.42 16.14
CA MET A 288 4.50 19.69 15.46
C MET A 288 5.85 20.27 15.92
N VAL A 289 6.74 20.54 14.95
CA VAL A 289 8.00 21.25 15.16
C VAL A 289 7.90 22.59 14.45
N VAL A 290 8.16 23.68 15.17
CA VAL A 290 8.28 25.02 14.60
C VAL A 290 9.78 25.31 14.47
N MET A 291 10.22 25.66 13.26
CA MET A 291 11.60 26.06 12.95
C MET A 291 11.70 27.56 12.80
#